data_AF-A0A818U7D2-F1
#
_entry.id   AF-A0A818U7D2-F1
#
_cell.length_a   1.000
_cell.length_b   1.000
_cell.length_c   1.000
_cell.angle_alpha   90.00
_cell.angle_beta   90.00
_cell.angle_gamma   90.00
#
_symmetry.space_group_name_H-M   'P 1'
#
loop_
_entity.id
_entity.type
_entity.pdbx_description
1 polymer ?
#
loop_
_entity_poly.entity_id
_entity_poly.type
_entity_poly.pdbx_seq_one_letter_code
_entity_poly.pdbx_strand_id
1 'polypeptide(L)'
;MASNMVSNNTTEEARIQAKELTSLQTVSKELHELAERLGKARIDDDYVETDLQTWTTILEKLKDDVNTFSPSIYIQENPKEILVAKMYVSKTLQQPREREKFRESYGPILIKNNGFMATHIGPNNDTAYVRGLGEYSLGTHKIRFLFTKNSIHYITSFKVVSALMPIRGVSKSSYEGYGWSSMDEIECPGNQMIFNRNTLDMKGETSFEIELQLDCDNQKISYVNQRTKNKRELNVDITKCPFPWQVRFSLYEVGDCVHLLP
;
A
#
# COMPACT_ATOMS: atom_id res chain seq x y z
N MET A 1 2.01 -47.27 15.13
CA MET A 1 1.12 -46.43 15.98
C MET A 1 1.36 -44.91 15.79
N ALA A 2 1.64 -44.43 14.56
CA ALA A 2 1.92 -43.01 14.29
C ALA A 2 0.86 -42.33 13.38
N SER A 3 -0.18 -43.07 12.97
CA SER A 3 -1.15 -42.58 11.98
C SER A 3 -2.36 -41.83 12.59
N ASN A 4 -2.50 -41.81 13.92
CA ASN A 4 -3.64 -41.17 14.61
C ASN A 4 -3.34 -39.76 15.15
N MET A 5 -2.08 -39.28 15.10
CA MET A 5 -1.74 -37.93 15.58
C MET A 5 -1.89 -36.84 14.51
N VAL A 6 -1.72 -37.17 13.23
CA VAL A 6 -1.79 -36.17 12.14
C VAL A 6 -3.24 -35.77 11.81
N SER A 7 -4.20 -36.70 11.96
CA SER A 7 -5.63 -36.45 11.71
C SER A 7 -6.28 -35.51 12.72
N ASN A 8 -5.77 -35.42 13.96
CA ASN A 8 -6.37 -34.57 14.99
C ASN A 8 -6.00 -33.09 14.82
N ASN A 9 -4.83 -32.79 14.24
CA ASN A 9 -4.36 -31.42 14.09
C ASN A 9 -5.12 -30.66 12.98
N THR A 10 -5.37 -31.31 11.85
CA THR A 10 -6.15 -30.74 10.73
C THR A 10 -7.61 -30.48 11.09
N THR A 11 -8.18 -31.29 11.99
CA THR A 11 -9.58 -31.15 12.41
C THR A 11 -9.75 -29.97 13.38
N GLU A 12 -8.78 -29.72 14.25
CA GLU A 12 -8.82 -28.57 15.18
C GLU A 12 -8.51 -27.25 14.46
N GLU A 13 -7.59 -27.24 13.49
CA GLU A 13 -7.33 -26.07 12.63
C GLU A 13 -8.58 -25.66 11.83
N ALA A 14 -9.28 -26.62 11.22
CA ALA A 14 -10.54 -26.36 10.52
C ALA A 14 -11.63 -25.83 11.46
N ARG A 15 -11.65 -26.29 12.72
CA ARG A 15 -12.61 -25.85 13.74
C ARG A 15 -12.33 -24.42 14.21
N ILE A 16 -11.06 -24.05 14.37
CA ILE A 16 -10.63 -22.68 14.69
C ILE A 16 -10.98 -21.73 13.54
N GLN A 17 -10.66 -22.10 12.29
CA GLN A 17 -11.00 -21.29 11.11
C GLN A 17 -12.52 -21.13 10.93
N ALA A 18 -13.30 -22.18 11.14
CA ALA A 18 -14.76 -22.10 11.07
C ALA A 18 -15.34 -21.17 12.15
N LYS A 19 -14.77 -21.20 13.35
CA LYS A 19 -15.16 -20.31 14.46
C LYS A 19 -14.83 -18.86 14.15
N GLU A 20 -13.64 -18.58 13.63
CA GLU A 20 -13.24 -17.24 13.18
C GLU A 20 -14.17 -16.72 12.06
N LEU A 21 -14.48 -17.56 11.07
CA LEU A 21 -15.35 -17.19 9.95
C LEU A 21 -16.77 -16.83 10.43
N THR A 22 -17.29 -17.58 11.39
CA THR A 22 -18.62 -17.36 11.99
C THR A 22 -18.65 -16.06 12.80
N SER A 23 -17.60 -15.79 13.59
CA SER A 23 -17.47 -14.54 14.35
C SER A 23 -17.39 -13.33 13.41
N LEU A 24 -16.65 -13.45 12.30
CA LEU A 24 -16.48 -12.37 11.32
C LEU A 24 -17.77 -12.07 10.55
N GLN A 25 -18.56 -13.10 10.22
CA GLN A 25 -19.92 -12.93 9.67
C GLN A 25 -20.85 -12.22 10.64
N THR A 26 -20.73 -12.51 11.94
CA THR A 26 -21.52 -11.86 12.99
C THR A 26 -21.20 -10.37 13.09
N VAL A 27 -19.91 -10.01 13.19
CA VAL A 27 -19.46 -8.61 13.18
C VAL A 27 -19.90 -7.88 11.91
N SER A 28 -19.74 -8.52 10.74
CA SER A 28 -20.13 -7.91 9.46
C SER A 28 -21.63 -7.59 9.40
N LYS A 29 -22.46 -8.46 10.00
CA LYS A 29 -23.90 -8.25 10.07
C LYS A 29 -24.23 -7.09 11.01
N GLU A 30 -23.65 -7.05 12.20
CA GLU A 30 -23.87 -5.97 13.17
C GLU A 30 -23.41 -4.61 12.63
N LEU A 31 -22.29 -4.57 11.89
CA LEU A 31 -21.80 -3.35 11.25
C LEU A 31 -22.79 -2.86 10.16
N HIS A 32 -23.35 -3.79 9.38
CA HIS A 32 -24.33 -3.47 8.35
C HIS A 32 -25.63 -2.92 8.95
N GLU A 33 -26.15 -3.57 9.99
CA GLU A 33 -27.34 -3.11 10.71
C GLU A 33 -27.13 -1.73 11.33
N LEU A 34 -25.94 -1.48 11.90
CA LEU A 34 -25.60 -0.16 12.43
C LEU A 34 -25.54 0.90 11.32
N ALA A 35 -24.94 0.57 10.17
CA ALA A 35 -24.88 1.48 9.03
C ALA A 35 -26.28 1.82 8.49
N GLU A 36 -27.20 0.85 8.44
CA GLU A 36 -28.60 1.10 8.06
C GLU A 36 -29.31 1.99 9.08
N ARG A 37 -29.12 1.74 10.38
CA ARG A 37 -29.71 2.57 11.45
C ARG A 37 -29.21 4.01 11.38
N LEU A 38 -27.92 4.22 11.20
CA LEU A 38 -27.31 5.54 11.01
C LEU A 38 -27.81 6.22 9.74
N GLY A 39 -27.93 5.48 8.63
CA GLY A 39 -28.46 5.99 7.38
C GLY A 39 -29.91 6.44 7.52
N LYS A 40 -30.74 5.67 8.22
CA LYS A 40 -32.14 5.99 8.47
C LYS A 40 -32.31 7.20 9.40
N ALA A 41 -31.62 7.20 10.54
CA ALA A 41 -31.69 8.31 11.50
C ALA A 41 -31.23 9.65 10.88
N ARG A 42 -30.28 9.59 9.94
CA ARG A 42 -29.85 10.76 9.16
C ARG A 42 -30.90 11.26 8.19
N ILE A 43 -31.67 10.37 7.55
CA ILE A 43 -32.75 10.75 6.63
C ILE A 43 -33.92 11.35 7.42
N ASP A 44 -34.20 10.78 8.59
CA ASP A 44 -35.36 11.13 9.42
C ASP A 44 -35.08 12.35 10.33
N ASP A 45 -33.82 12.82 10.40
CA ASP A 45 -33.34 13.88 11.32
C ASP A 45 -33.73 13.63 12.79
N ASP A 46 -33.86 12.34 13.13
CA ASP A 46 -34.42 11.85 14.39
C ASP A 46 -33.36 11.08 15.16
N TYR A 47 -32.39 11.84 15.69
CA TYR A 47 -31.40 11.29 16.62
C TYR A 47 -31.20 12.23 17.81
N VAL A 48 -31.16 11.65 18.99
CA VAL A 48 -30.82 12.35 20.24
C VAL A 48 -29.44 11.92 20.73
N GLU A 49 -28.87 12.65 21.69
CA GLU A 49 -27.52 12.38 22.21
C GLU A 49 -27.35 10.95 22.73
N THR A 50 -28.42 10.35 23.25
CA THR A 50 -28.42 8.95 23.70
C THR A 50 -28.25 7.95 22.55
N ASP A 51 -28.73 8.26 21.35
CA ASP A 51 -28.53 7.41 20.17
C ASP A 51 -27.08 7.46 19.71
N LEU A 52 -26.48 8.66 19.71
CA LEU A 52 -25.06 8.83 19.40
C LEU A 52 -24.17 8.05 20.36
N GLN A 53 -24.42 8.17 21.67
CA GLN A 53 -23.69 7.40 22.68
C GLN A 53 -23.85 5.89 22.47
N THR A 54 -25.07 5.43 22.17
CA THR A 54 -25.34 4.02 21.90
C THR A 54 -24.57 3.52 20.68
N TRP A 55 -24.55 4.27 19.59
CA TRP A 55 -23.80 3.91 18.38
C TRP A 55 -22.30 3.93 18.59
N THR A 56 -21.77 4.91 19.34
CA THR A 56 -20.35 4.94 19.72
C THR A 56 -19.96 3.70 20.50
N THR A 57 -20.75 3.30 21.51
CA THR A 57 -20.47 2.09 22.29
C THR A 57 -20.54 0.81 21.43
N ILE A 58 -21.49 0.72 20.49
CA ILE A 58 -21.57 -0.41 19.56
C ILE A 58 -20.32 -0.47 18.66
N LEU A 59 -19.85 0.68 18.17
CA LEU A 59 -18.64 0.76 17.34
C LEU A 59 -17.37 0.39 18.10
N GLU A 60 -17.21 0.86 19.33
CA GLU A 60 -16.08 0.50 20.19
C GLU A 60 -16.06 -1.00 20.47
N LYS A 61 -17.22 -1.58 20.80
CA LYS A 61 -17.35 -3.02 21.01
C LYS A 61 -17.01 -3.82 19.75
N LEU A 62 -17.54 -3.42 18.58
CA LEU A 62 -17.24 -4.08 17.30
C LEU A 62 -15.76 -3.99 16.94
N LYS A 63 -15.12 -2.86 17.26
CA LYS A 63 -13.69 -2.66 17.07
C LYS A 63 -12.87 -3.60 17.96
N ASP A 64 -13.23 -3.72 19.23
CA ASP A 64 -12.56 -4.62 20.18
C ASP A 64 -12.76 -6.08 19.80
N ASP A 65 -13.97 -6.45 19.39
CA ASP A 65 -14.32 -7.79 18.90
C ASP A 65 -13.45 -8.14 17.68
N VAL A 66 -13.36 -7.26 16.68
CA VAL A 66 -12.51 -7.47 15.48
C VAL A 66 -11.03 -7.60 15.83
N ASN A 67 -10.52 -6.72 16.70
CA ASN A 67 -9.13 -6.77 17.15
C ASN A 67 -8.81 -8.06 17.94
N THR A 68 -9.81 -8.62 18.64
CA THR A 68 -9.67 -9.87 19.40
C THR A 68 -9.71 -11.10 18.49
N PHE A 69 -10.50 -11.08 17.41
CA PHE A 69 -10.67 -12.24 16.53
C PHE A 69 -9.56 -12.42 15.50
N SER A 70 -8.83 -11.37 15.12
CA SER A 70 -7.70 -11.55 14.22
C SER A 70 -6.70 -10.40 14.28
N PRO A 71 -5.39 -10.68 14.47
CA PRO A 71 -4.33 -9.66 14.37
C PRO A 71 -4.09 -9.17 12.93
N SER A 72 -4.97 -9.51 11.97
CA SER A 72 -4.82 -9.24 10.53
C SER A 72 -5.90 -8.34 9.93
N ILE A 73 -6.86 -7.86 10.75
CA ILE A 73 -7.96 -7.00 10.31
C ILE A 73 -7.86 -5.68 11.05
N TYR A 74 -7.89 -4.57 10.31
CA TYR A 74 -7.77 -3.22 10.85
C TYR A 74 -8.97 -2.38 10.44
N ILE A 75 -9.55 -1.68 11.41
CA ILE A 75 -10.58 -0.66 11.18
C ILE A 75 -9.89 0.70 11.35
N GLN A 76 -9.83 1.50 10.29
CA GLN A 76 -9.35 2.88 10.36
C GLN A 76 -10.48 3.88 10.13
N GLU A 77 -10.44 4.96 10.92
CA GLU A 77 -11.33 6.11 10.80
C GLU A 77 -10.80 7.05 9.72
N ASN A 78 -11.68 7.54 8.84
CA ASN A 78 -11.31 8.52 7.83
C ASN A 78 -11.46 9.94 8.41
N PRO A 79 -10.36 10.66 8.69
CA PRO A 79 -10.41 11.95 9.36
C PRO A 79 -10.98 13.10 8.49
N LYS A 80 -11.31 12.83 7.22
CA LYS A 80 -11.87 13.82 6.28
C LYS A 80 -13.39 13.78 6.16
N GLU A 81 -14.06 12.77 6.73
CA GLU A 81 -15.53 12.66 6.74
C GLU A 81 -16.03 12.81 8.18
N ILE A 82 -16.41 14.04 8.55
CA ILE A 82 -16.56 14.48 9.96
C ILE A 82 -17.80 13.91 10.68
N LEU A 83 -18.74 13.25 9.99
CA LEU A 83 -19.96 12.72 10.61
C LEU A 83 -20.28 11.34 10.02
N VAL A 84 -19.89 10.30 10.76
CA VAL A 84 -19.92 8.86 10.41
C VAL A 84 -18.85 8.48 9.39
N ALA A 85 -17.67 8.13 9.91
CA ALA A 85 -16.57 7.58 9.12
C ALA A 85 -17.03 6.32 8.38
N LYS A 86 -16.89 6.33 7.04
CA LYS A 86 -16.93 5.08 6.27
C LYS A 86 -15.79 4.19 6.74
N MET A 87 -16.13 3.16 7.52
CA MET A 87 -15.20 2.12 7.92
C MET A 87 -14.97 1.20 6.73
N TYR A 88 -13.71 1.09 6.30
CA TYR A 88 -13.31 0.10 5.31
C TYR A 88 -12.69 -1.08 6.04
N VAL A 89 -13.30 -2.25 5.90
CA VAL A 89 -12.74 -3.51 6.40
C VAL A 89 -11.94 -4.13 5.27
N SER A 90 -10.62 -3.97 5.29
CA SER A 90 -9.73 -4.69 4.39
C SER A 90 -9.22 -5.95 5.10
N LYS A 91 -9.52 -7.12 4.54
CA LYS A 91 -8.94 -8.39 5.00
C LYS A 91 -7.55 -8.53 4.40
N THR A 92 -6.51 -8.22 5.17
CA THR A 92 -5.15 -8.63 4.81
C THR A 92 -5.05 -10.11 5.12
N LEU A 93 -5.48 -10.96 4.18
CA LEU A 93 -5.06 -12.36 4.22
C LEU A 93 -3.54 -12.32 4.41
N GLN A 94 -3.03 -12.90 5.49
CA GLN A 94 -1.61 -13.25 5.58
C GLN A 94 -1.37 -14.33 4.51
N GLN A 95 -1.39 -13.92 3.25
CA GLN A 95 -0.93 -14.74 2.16
C GLN A 95 0.54 -15.02 2.46
N PRO A 96 0.99 -16.27 2.29
CA PRO A 96 2.39 -16.62 2.48
C PRO A 96 3.22 -15.64 1.67
N ARG A 97 4.01 -14.77 2.35
CA ARG A 97 4.72 -13.59 1.79
C ARG A 97 4.96 -13.76 0.29
N GLU A 98 3.96 -13.40 -0.51
CA GLU A 98 4.12 -13.55 -1.94
C GLU A 98 5.20 -12.54 -2.28
N ARG A 99 6.25 -13.01 -2.96
CA ARG A 99 7.32 -12.12 -3.39
C ARG A 99 6.67 -10.99 -4.19
N GLU A 100 7.12 -9.77 -3.93
CA GLU A 100 6.64 -8.59 -4.63
C GLU A 100 6.73 -8.83 -6.15
N LYS A 101 5.67 -8.44 -6.86
CA LYS A 101 5.51 -8.63 -8.31
C LYS A 101 4.79 -7.43 -8.89
N PHE A 102 5.06 -7.11 -10.13
CA PHE A 102 4.26 -6.17 -10.90
C PHE A 102 2.93 -6.78 -11.31
N ARG A 103 1.84 -6.05 -11.10
CA ARG A 103 0.49 -6.47 -11.48
C ARG A 103 -0.23 -5.45 -12.36
N GLU A 104 -0.17 -4.18 -11.98
CA GLU A 104 -0.89 -3.11 -12.66
C GLU A 104 0.08 -2.19 -13.39
N SER A 105 -0.32 -1.72 -14.57
CA SER A 105 0.45 -0.73 -15.33
C SER A 105 -0.46 0.28 -16.02
N TYR A 106 0.10 1.44 -16.31
CA TYR A 106 -0.52 2.49 -17.10
C TYR A 106 0.48 2.95 -18.15
N GLY A 107 0.02 3.10 -19.40
CA GLY A 107 0.88 3.38 -20.53
C GLY A 107 1.57 2.13 -21.08
N PRO A 108 2.52 2.31 -22.00
CA PRO A 108 3.14 1.21 -22.74
C PRO A 108 4.20 0.47 -21.92
N ILE A 109 3.74 -0.36 -20.96
CA ILE A 109 4.57 -1.27 -20.15
C ILE A 109 4.36 -2.71 -20.59
N LEU A 110 5.47 -3.45 -20.68
CA LEU A 110 5.47 -4.90 -20.82
C LEU A 110 5.99 -5.53 -19.52
N ILE A 111 5.12 -6.30 -18.85
CA ILE A 111 5.47 -7.07 -17.65
C ILE A 111 5.94 -8.46 -18.09
N LYS A 112 7.15 -8.85 -17.69
CA LYS A 112 7.83 -10.12 -18.03
C LYS A 112 8.26 -10.87 -16.77
N ASN A 113 8.85 -12.04 -16.96
CA ASN A 113 9.42 -12.88 -15.90
C ASN A 113 8.42 -13.14 -14.76
N ASN A 114 7.20 -13.55 -15.09
CA ASN A 114 6.16 -13.87 -14.11
C ASN A 114 5.87 -12.72 -13.10
N GLY A 115 5.95 -11.47 -13.57
CA GLY A 115 5.73 -10.28 -12.75
C GLY A 115 6.98 -9.66 -12.16
N PHE A 116 8.19 -10.21 -12.34
CA PHE A 116 9.40 -9.67 -11.72
C PHE A 116 10.13 -8.62 -12.57
N MET A 117 9.71 -8.36 -13.80
CA MET A 117 10.33 -7.36 -14.68
C MET A 117 9.25 -6.50 -15.34
N ALA A 118 9.43 -5.19 -15.32
CA ALA A 118 8.62 -4.26 -16.10
C ALA A 118 9.53 -3.47 -17.03
N THR A 119 9.16 -3.40 -18.31
CA THR A 119 9.93 -2.69 -19.35
C THR A 119 9.03 -1.72 -20.08
N HIS A 120 9.49 -0.51 -20.30
CA HIS A 120 8.82 0.46 -21.17
C HIS A 120 9.00 0.07 -22.64
N ILE A 121 7.89 -0.02 -23.38
CA ILE A 121 7.86 -0.44 -24.79
C ILE A 121 7.24 0.62 -25.71
N GLY A 122 6.99 1.82 -25.18
CA GLY A 122 6.37 2.92 -25.91
C GLY A 122 7.35 3.77 -26.69
N PRO A 123 6.88 4.83 -27.35
CA PRO A 123 7.75 5.85 -27.92
C PRO A 123 8.53 6.58 -26.83
N ASN A 124 9.69 7.12 -27.19
CA ASN A 124 10.41 8.06 -26.32
C ASN A 124 9.52 9.28 -26.04
N ASN A 125 9.58 9.79 -24.81
CA ASN A 125 8.78 10.93 -24.31
C ASN A 125 7.35 10.63 -23.84
N ASP A 126 7.00 9.36 -23.59
CA ASP A 126 5.75 8.99 -22.94
C ASP A 126 6.03 8.40 -21.55
N THR A 127 5.43 8.92 -20.50
CA THR A 127 5.66 8.37 -19.15
C THR A 127 4.74 7.19 -18.91
N ALA A 128 5.35 6.06 -18.59
CA ALA A 128 4.63 4.84 -18.25
C ALA A 128 4.82 4.51 -16.76
N TYR A 129 3.80 3.93 -16.14
CA TYR A 129 3.81 3.58 -14.72
C TYR A 129 3.54 2.10 -14.52
N VAL A 130 4.17 1.53 -13.51
CA VAL A 130 3.89 0.17 -13.05
C VAL A 130 3.81 0.15 -11.52
N ARG A 131 2.93 -0.69 -10.98
CA ARG A 131 2.78 -0.88 -9.53
C ARG A 131 3.11 -2.32 -9.11
N GLY A 132 3.66 -2.41 -7.91
CA GLY A 132 3.76 -3.66 -7.17
C GLY A 132 2.38 -4.19 -6.79
N LEU A 133 2.34 -5.48 -6.50
CA LEU A 133 1.19 -6.23 -6.01
C LEU A 133 1.04 -6.06 -4.49
N GLY A 134 2.16 -5.84 -3.79
CA GLY A 134 2.20 -5.71 -2.34
C GLY A 134 1.41 -4.50 -1.84
N GLU A 135 0.51 -4.76 -0.89
CA GLU A 135 -0.22 -3.74 -0.13
C GLU A 135 0.27 -3.75 1.32
N TYR A 136 0.84 -2.63 1.75
CA TYR A 136 1.57 -2.53 3.02
C TYR A 136 0.87 -1.56 3.97
N SER A 137 0.36 -2.06 5.10
CA SER A 137 -0.36 -1.23 6.10
C SER A 137 0.22 -1.28 7.51
N LEU A 138 1.12 -2.23 7.79
CA LEU A 138 1.68 -2.47 9.12
C LEU A 138 3.07 -3.09 8.99
N GLY A 139 3.95 -2.84 9.94
CA GLY A 139 5.24 -3.47 10.03
C GLY A 139 6.28 -2.86 9.10
N THR A 140 7.45 -3.50 9.07
CA THR A 140 8.55 -3.12 8.20
C THR A 140 8.70 -4.11 7.04
N HIS A 141 8.74 -3.60 5.82
CA HIS A 141 8.89 -4.37 4.59
C HIS A 141 10.13 -3.95 3.84
N LYS A 142 10.76 -4.89 3.14
CA LYS A 142 11.92 -4.64 2.31
C LYS A 142 11.65 -5.11 0.90
N ILE A 143 11.98 -4.27 -0.07
CA ILE A 143 11.79 -4.51 -1.49
C ILE A 143 13.09 -4.15 -2.18
N ARG A 144 13.69 -5.12 -2.85
CA ARG A 144 14.93 -4.91 -3.61
C ARG A 144 14.58 -4.83 -5.08
N PHE A 145 15.17 -3.87 -5.78
CA PHE A 145 15.02 -3.76 -7.22
C PHE A 145 16.26 -3.22 -7.90
N LEU A 146 16.44 -3.61 -9.15
CA LEU A 146 17.43 -3.08 -10.07
C LEU A 146 16.73 -2.23 -11.13
N PHE A 147 17.09 -0.96 -11.18
CA PHE A 147 16.68 -0.06 -12.25
C PHE A 147 17.75 -0.10 -13.35
N THR A 148 17.34 -0.23 -14.61
CA THR A 148 18.20 -0.05 -15.78
C THR A 148 17.55 0.96 -16.72
N LYS A 149 18.29 1.99 -17.09
CA LYS A 149 17.86 3.08 -17.95
C LYS A 149 18.62 3.02 -19.26
N ASN A 150 17.96 3.39 -20.36
CA ASN A 150 18.63 3.50 -21.64
C ASN A 150 19.48 4.77 -21.77
N SER A 151 19.10 5.84 -21.08
CA SER A 151 19.84 7.10 -21.04
C SER A 151 19.91 7.70 -19.64
N ILE A 152 20.92 8.55 -19.42
CA ILE A 152 21.03 9.38 -18.21
C ILE A 152 20.12 10.62 -18.27
N HIS A 153 19.60 10.98 -19.45
CA HIS A 153 18.92 12.26 -19.67
C HIS A 153 17.49 12.30 -19.15
N TYR A 154 16.82 11.16 -19.08
CA TYR A 154 15.42 11.10 -18.68
C TYR A 154 15.25 10.69 -17.23
N ILE A 155 14.24 11.27 -16.60
CA ILE A 155 13.97 11.09 -15.18
C ILE A 155 13.05 9.89 -15.02
N THR A 156 13.53 8.89 -14.30
CA THR A 156 12.70 7.79 -13.80
C THR A 156 12.53 7.95 -12.30
N SER A 157 11.51 7.33 -11.70
CA SER A 157 11.29 7.43 -10.26
C SER A 157 10.66 6.20 -9.66
N PHE A 158 10.85 6.03 -8.36
CA PHE A 158 10.15 5.05 -7.54
C PHE A 158 9.57 5.74 -6.32
N LYS A 159 8.34 5.37 -5.97
CA LYS A 159 7.60 6.00 -4.88
C LYS A 159 6.62 5.04 -4.24
N VAL A 160 6.20 5.40 -3.05
CA VAL A 160 5.07 4.82 -2.37
C VAL A 160 3.83 5.67 -2.64
N VAL A 161 2.73 5.01 -2.98
CA VAL A 161 1.42 5.62 -3.16
C VAL A 161 0.39 4.86 -2.34
N SER A 162 -0.73 5.50 -2.03
CA SER A 162 -1.87 4.77 -1.46
C SER A 162 -2.44 3.80 -2.51
N ALA A 163 -2.72 2.56 -2.11
CA ALA A 163 -3.41 1.57 -2.91
C ALA A 163 -4.83 2.03 -3.31
N LEU A 164 -5.42 2.93 -2.51
CA LEU A 164 -6.72 3.54 -2.77
C LEU A 164 -6.72 4.46 -4.01
N MET A 165 -5.54 4.87 -4.48
CA MET A 165 -5.42 5.69 -5.68
C MET A 165 -5.50 4.84 -6.95
N PRO A 166 -6.25 5.24 -7.99
CA PRO A 166 -6.20 4.55 -9.27
C PRO A 166 -4.84 4.72 -9.95
N ILE A 167 -4.41 3.71 -10.71
CA ILE A 167 -3.26 3.83 -11.60
C ILE A 167 -3.66 4.66 -12.84
N ARG A 168 -3.49 5.97 -12.77
CA ARG A 168 -3.73 6.88 -13.89
C ARG A 168 -2.50 7.73 -14.14
N GLY A 169 -2.28 8.08 -15.42
CA GLY A 169 -1.32 9.10 -15.82
C GLY A 169 -1.63 10.44 -15.14
N VAL A 170 -0.60 11.26 -14.94
CA VAL A 170 -0.56 12.53 -14.18
C VAL A 170 -1.88 13.31 -14.25
N SER A 171 -2.86 12.94 -13.42
CA SER A 171 -3.97 13.82 -13.11
C SER A 171 -3.51 14.67 -11.93
N LYS A 172 -3.88 15.95 -11.90
CA LYS A 172 -3.67 16.87 -10.77
C LYS A 172 -4.46 16.42 -9.53
N SER A 173 -4.31 15.18 -9.10
CA SER A 173 -4.94 14.65 -7.90
C SER A 173 -4.10 15.04 -6.69
N SER A 174 -4.77 15.48 -5.63
CA SER A 174 -4.21 15.89 -4.33
C SER A 174 -3.42 14.81 -3.57
N TYR A 175 -3.41 13.57 -4.09
CA TYR A 175 -2.68 12.45 -3.52
C TYR A 175 -1.48 12.20 -4.42
N GLU A 176 -0.32 12.76 -4.07
CA GLU A 176 0.92 12.41 -4.74
C GLU A 176 1.63 11.32 -3.91
N GLY A 177 2.54 10.58 -4.53
CA GLY A 177 3.33 9.59 -3.79
C GLY A 177 4.50 10.24 -3.08
N TYR A 178 5.13 9.47 -2.19
CA TYR A 178 6.41 9.83 -1.57
C TYR A 178 7.52 8.97 -2.16
N GLY A 179 8.60 9.58 -2.62
CA GLY A 179 9.69 8.81 -3.22
C GLY A 179 10.84 9.66 -3.72
N TRP A 180 11.58 9.08 -4.66
CA TRP A 180 12.77 9.70 -5.23
C TRP A 180 12.84 9.49 -6.73
N SER A 181 13.44 10.45 -7.41
CA SER A 181 13.75 10.36 -8.84
C SER A 181 15.21 9.96 -9.07
N SER A 182 15.53 9.49 -10.27
CA SER A 182 16.89 9.18 -10.70
C SER A 182 17.81 10.41 -10.76
N MET A 183 17.27 11.61 -10.53
CA MET A 183 18.03 12.86 -10.40
C MET A 183 18.35 13.21 -8.94
N ASP A 184 18.12 12.26 -8.02
CA ASP A 184 18.29 12.43 -6.57
C ASP A 184 17.33 13.45 -5.94
N GLU A 185 16.24 13.79 -6.64
CA GLU A 185 15.20 14.69 -6.16
C GLU A 185 14.18 13.93 -5.30
N ILE A 186 13.67 14.61 -4.27
CA ILE A 186 12.58 14.10 -3.43
C ILE A 186 11.26 14.42 -4.13
N GLU A 187 10.42 13.41 -4.32
CA GLU A 187 9.04 13.55 -4.77
C GLU A 187 8.10 13.44 -3.55
N CYS A 188 7.30 14.48 -3.28
CA CYS A 188 6.30 14.47 -2.22
C CYS A 188 5.06 15.32 -2.61
N PRO A 189 3.89 15.08 -1.98
CA PRO A 189 2.66 15.82 -2.22
C PRO A 189 2.77 17.34 -2.11
N GLY A 190 2.31 18.00 -3.17
CA GLY A 190 2.28 19.46 -3.30
C GLY A 190 3.29 20.01 -4.29
N ASN A 191 3.87 19.17 -5.16
CA ASN A 191 4.88 19.56 -6.16
C ASN A 191 6.10 20.32 -5.60
N GLN A 192 6.43 20.12 -4.33
CA GLN A 192 7.67 20.66 -3.78
C GLN A 192 8.83 19.75 -4.16
N MET A 193 9.41 19.97 -5.35
CA MET A 193 10.68 19.36 -5.70
C MET A 193 11.78 19.94 -4.81
N ILE A 194 12.24 19.14 -3.85
CA ILE A 194 13.35 19.51 -2.97
C ILE A 194 14.64 19.03 -3.64
N PHE A 195 15.39 19.98 -4.19
CA PHE A 195 16.70 19.71 -4.78
C PHE A 195 17.76 19.58 -3.69
N ASN A 196 18.21 18.36 -3.43
CA ASN A 196 19.42 18.17 -2.64
C ASN A 196 20.65 18.24 -3.55
N ARG A 197 21.20 19.45 -3.73
CA ARG A 197 22.33 19.71 -4.65
C ARG A 197 23.62 18.95 -4.31
N ASN A 198 23.71 18.40 -3.10
CA ASN A 198 24.97 17.85 -2.57
C ASN A 198 25.02 16.32 -2.57
N THR A 199 24.06 15.63 -3.18
CA THR A 199 24.08 14.16 -3.26
C THR A 199 23.97 13.70 -4.70
N LEU A 200 24.95 12.90 -5.12
CA LEU A 200 24.99 12.19 -6.40
C LEU A 200 24.93 10.70 -6.08
N ASP A 201 23.72 10.19 -5.89
CA ASP A 201 23.51 8.81 -5.48
C ASP A 201 23.05 7.96 -6.66
N MET A 202 22.04 8.44 -7.39
CA MET A 202 21.53 7.85 -8.64
C MET A 202 21.84 8.71 -9.86
N LYS A 203 22.05 10.02 -9.68
CA LYS A 203 22.21 10.96 -10.80
C LYS A 203 23.44 10.62 -11.63
N GLY A 204 23.24 10.49 -12.94
CA GLY A 204 24.28 10.15 -13.91
C GLY A 204 24.50 8.65 -14.10
N GLU A 205 23.76 7.80 -13.37
CA GLU A 205 23.83 6.35 -13.53
C GLU A 205 22.72 5.84 -14.46
N THR A 206 23.06 4.84 -15.27
CA THR A 206 22.09 4.09 -16.08
C THR A 206 21.67 2.79 -15.42
N SER A 207 22.31 2.38 -14.33
CA SER A 207 21.96 1.16 -13.60
C SER A 207 22.22 1.32 -12.11
N PHE A 208 21.21 1.03 -11.29
CA PHE A 208 21.34 1.13 -9.84
C PHE A 208 20.44 0.13 -9.12
N GLU A 209 21.01 -0.55 -8.12
CA GLU A 209 20.31 -1.47 -7.24
C GLU A 209 19.94 -0.77 -5.93
N ILE A 210 18.67 -0.85 -5.56
CA ILE A 210 18.09 -0.20 -4.39
C ILE A 210 17.43 -1.25 -3.50
N GLU A 211 17.68 -1.14 -2.19
CA GLU A 211 16.82 -1.75 -1.16
C GLU A 211 15.91 -0.66 -0.59
N LEU A 212 14.63 -0.72 -0.93
CA LEU A 212 13.58 0.13 -0.38
C LEU A 212 13.02 -0.52 0.89
N GLN A 213 12.93 0.25 1.97
CA GLN A 213 12.31 -0.15 3.21
C GLN A 213 11.06 0.71 3.46
N LEU A 214 9.95 0.02 3.71
CA LEU A 214 8.66 0.60 4.07
C LEU A 214 8.41 0.32 5.55
N ASP A 215 8.49 1.34 6.39
CA ASP A 215 8.20 1.25 7.82
C ASP A 215 6.82 1.87 8.07
N CYS A 216 5.79 1.03 8.02
CA CYS A 216 4.40 1.46 8.12
C CYS A 216 4.08 1.93 9.55
N ASP A 217 4.69 1.30 10.55
CA ASP A 217 4.45 1.61 11.96
C ASP A 217 4.97 3.02 12.31
N ASN A 218 6.14 3.38 11.76
CA ASN A 218 6.73 4.71 11.95
C ASN A 218 6.42 5.70 10.82
N GLN A 219 5.53 5.34 9.89
CA GLN A 219 5.10 6.18 8.75
C GLN A 219 6.29 6.73 7.95
N LYS A 220 7.20 5.85 7.57
CA LYS A 220 8.49 6.22 7.01
C LYS A 220 8.86 5.33 5.85
N ILE A 221 9.50 5.92 4.86
CA ILE A 221 10.12 5.20 3.75
C ILE A 221 11.60 5.54 3.72
N SER A 222 12.43 4.56 3.43
CA SER A 222 13.86 4.78 3.25
C SER A 222 14.40 3.90 2.16
N TYR A 223 15.50 4.29 1.53
CA TYR A 223 16.19 3.42 0.60
C TYR A 223 17.69 3.40 0.90
N VAL A 224 18.32 2.27 0.56
CA VAL A 224 19.77 2.13 0.54
C VAL A 224 20.20 1.81 -0.88
N ASN A 225 21.07 2.66 -1.44
CA ASN A 225 21.72 2.37 -2.72
C ASN A 225 22.83 1.35 -2.48
N GLN A 226 22.74 0.20 -3.14
CA GLN A 226 23.63 -0.91 -2.86
C GLN A 226 25.07 -0.68 -3.34
N ARG A 227 25.29 0.24 -4.27
CA ARG A 227 26.62 0.58 -4.78
C ARG A 227 27.30 1.62 -3.88
N THR A 228 26.64 2.74 -3.64
CA THR A 228 27.20 3.87 -2.87
C THR A 228 27.10 3.67 -1.36
N LYS A 229 26.23 2.75 -0.92
CA LYS A 229 25.84 2.52 0.49
C LYS A 229 25.20 3.72 1.18
N ASN A 230 24.84 4.75 0.42
CA ASN A 230 24.08 5.87 0.95
C ASN A 230 22.68 5.41 1.35
N LYS A 231 22.23 5.89 2.51
CA LYS A 231 20.85 5.72 2.97
C LYS A 231 20.13 7.05 2.90
N ARG A 232 18.91 7.05 2.38
CA ARG A 232 17.99 8.18 2.41
C ARG A 232 16.67 7.81 3.03
N GLU A 233 16.00 8.79 3.60
CA GLU A 233 14.79 8.58 4.40
C GLU A 233 13.81 9.75 4.24
N LEU A 234 12.52 9.44 4.25
CA LEU A 234 11.42 10.40 4.21
C LEU A 234 10.32 9.96 5.18
N ASN A 235 9.75 10.92 5.89
CA ASN A 235 8.51 10.72 6.63
C ASN A 235 7.33 10.85 5.65
N VAL A 236 6.33 9.99 5.82
CA VAL A 236 5.12 9.96 5.00
C VAL A 236 3.97 10.52 5.83
N ASP A 237 3.32 11.57 5.32
CA ASP A 237 2.10 12.09 5.92
C ASP A 237 0.92 11.19 5.49
N ILE A 238 0.45 10.35 6.41
CA ILE A 238 -0.65 9.40 6.15
C ILE A 238 -1.98 10.10 5.81
N THR A 239 -2.14 11.40 6.13
CA THR A 239 -3.32 12.16 5.72
C THR A 239 -3.33 12.47 4.22
N LYS A 240 -2.14 12.44 3.59
CA LYS A 240 -1.90 12.68 2.16
C LYS A 240 -1.61 11.40 1.39
N CYS A 241 -1.02 10.39 2.03
CA CYS A 241 -0.76 9.07 1.44
C CYS A 241 -1.23 7.97 2.42
N PRO A 242 -2.55 7.74 2.53
CA PRO A 242 -3.11 6.78 3.48
C PRO A 242 -2.74 5.34 3.10
N PHE A 243 -2.76 4.45 4.10
CA PHE A 243 -2.63 3.02 3.88
C PHE A 243 -3.84 2.43 3.11
N PRO A 244 -3.68 1.25 2.46
CA PRO A 244 -2.43 0.51 2.26
C PRO A 244 -1.48 1.26 1.32
N TRP A 245 -0.19 1.03 1.48
CA TRP A 245 0.84 1.53 0.57
C TRP A 245 1.14 0.51 -0.53
N GLN A 246 1.39 1.00 -1.75
CA GLN A 246 1.91 0.23 -2.88
C GLN A 246 3.15 0.94 -3.43
N VAL A 247 4.11 0.16 -3.92
CA VAL A 247 5.25 0.74 -4.65
C VAL A 247 4.84 1.00 -6.10
N ARG A 248 5.17 2.19 -6.60
CA ARG A 248 4.96 2.62 -7.98
C ARG A 248 6.27 3.06 -8.58
N PHE A 249 6.53 2.63 -9.81
CA PHE A 249 7.66 3.07 -10.62
C PHE A 249 7.17 3.88 -11.81
N SER A 250 7.98 4.85 -12.23
CA SER A 250 7.80 5.60 -13.47
C SER A 250 8.98 5.32 -14.41
N LEU A 251 8.66 4.97 -15.66
CA LEU A 251 9.60 4.73 -16.74
C LEU A 251 9.32 5.72 -17.86
N TYR A 252 10.35 6.14 -18.60
CA TYR A 252 10.21 7.24 -19.53
C TYR A 252 10.67 6.91 -20.95
N GLU A 253 11.84 6.30 -21.10
CA GLU A 253 12.34 5.89 -22.41
C GLU A 253 12.00 4.45 -22.73
N VAL A 254 11.84 4.18 -24.03
CA VAL A 254 11.76 2.81 -24.53
C VAL A 254 12.96 2.01 -24.02
N GLY A 255 12.72 0.82 -23.49
CA GLY A 255 13.76 -0.06 -22.94
C GLY A 255 14.18 0.22 -21.50
N ASP A 256 13.75 1.33 -20.88
CA ASP A 256 13.85 1.49 -19.43
C ASP A 256 13.18 0.29 -18.75
N CYS A 257 13.82 -0.26 -17.73
CA CYS A 257 13.27 -1.40 -17.01
C CYS A 257 13.58 -1.41 -15.52
N VAL A 258 12.68 -2.07 -14.79
CA VAL A 258 12.82 -2.35 -13.36
C VAL A 258 12.68 -3.84 -13.14
N HIS A 259 13.62 -4.40 -12.39
CA HIS A 259 13.62 -5.79 -11.97
C HIS A 259 13.42 -5.87 -10.48
N LEU A 260 12.39 -6.58 -10.03
CA LEU A 260 12.24 -6.94 -8.62
C LEU A 260 13.20 -8.10 -8.30
N LEU A 261 13.99 -7.92 -7.24
CA LEU A 261 15.02 -8.86 -6.82
C LEU A 261 14.54 -9.69 -5.62
N PRO A 262 15.13 -10.89 -5.41
CA PRO A 262 14.83 -11.73 -4.24
C PRO A 262 15.24 -11.11 -2.89
#